data_AF-A0A3C1EXT9-F1
#
_entry.id   AF-A0A3C1EXT9-F1
#
_cell.length_a   1.000
_cell.length_b   1.000
_cell.length_c   1.000
_cell.angle_alpha   90.00
_cell.angle_beta   90.00
_cell.angle_gamma   90.00
#
_symmetry.space_group_name_H-M   'P 1'
#
loop_
_entity.id
_entity.type
_entity.pdbx_description
1 polymer ?
#
loop_
_entity_poly.entity_id
_entity_poly.type
_entity_poly.pdbx_seq_one_letter_code
_entity_poly.pdbx_strand_id
1 'polypeptide(L)'
;MWGFDDEIANWLKLFTGEYSPKTVRLNIKLRDKRRVFLDEIPINIQNKIVEFFRANKILIISDIIKGRGGLSANWMLVTRFYKKDKITSWILKDINTVMNFYGKGDVVISPKGSLNIGRLSFQRKGGTPDPTKLQFKFKPCELFILEG
;
A
#
# COMPACT_ATOMS: atom_id res chain seq x y z
N MET A 1 -8.86 -13.07 0.62
CA MET A 1 -9.33 -11.83 -0.02
C MET A 1 -8.87 -11.72 -1.48
N TRP A 2 -7.55 -11.80 -1.76
CA TRP A 2 -7.01 -11.62 -3.12
C TRP A 2 -6.44 -12.89 -3.77
N GLY A 3 -6.34 -14.00 -3.05
CA GLY A 3 -5.98 -15.30 -3.64
C GLY A 3 -4.53 -15.43 -4.11
N PHE A 4 -3.59 -14.69 -3.53
CA PHE A 4 -2.15 -15.00 -3.72
C PHE A 4 -1.79 -16.33 -3.05
N ASP A 5 -0.78 -16.99 -3.58
CA ASP A 5 -0.30 -18.28 -3.05
C ASP A 5 0.43 -18.15 -1.69
N ASP A 6 0.65 -19.30 -1.05
CA ASP A 6 1.28 -19.38 0.26
C ASP A 6 2.74 -18.89 0.26
N GLU A 7 3.43 -18.97 -0.87
CA GLU A 7 4.80 -18.46 -0.99
C GLU A 7 4.80 -16.94 -0.87
N ILE A 8 3.98 -16.25 -1.66
CA ILE A 8 3.77 -14.79 -1.53
C ILE A 8 3.34 -14.45 -0.10
N ALA A 9 2.38 -15.21 0.46
CA ALA A 9 1.89 -14.98 1.82
C ALA A 9 3.02 -15.02 2.86
N ASN A 10 3.87 -16.03 2.81
CA ASN A 10 4.98 -16.23 3.75
C ASN A 10 6.02 -15.11 3.64
N TRP A 11 6.36 -14.69 2.42
CA TRP A 11 7.26 -13.56 2.21
C TRP A 11 6.66 -12.24 2.68
N LEU A 12 5.36 -12.03 2.51
CA LEU A 12 4.67 -10.84 3.04
C LEU A 12 4.59 -10.85 4.58
N LYS A 13 4.49 -12.02 5.21
CA LYS A 13 4.60 -12.16 6.68
C LYS A 13 6.00 -11.83 7.20
N LEU A 14 7.05 -12.25 6.48
CA LEU A 14 8.42 -11.79 6.77
C LEU A 14 8.58 -10.29 6.55
N PHE A 15 7.92 -9.74 5.53
CA PHE A 15 7.95 -8.31 5.23
C PHE A 15 7.32 -7.44 6.32
N THR A 16 6.20 -7.89 6.84
CA THR A 16 5.49 -7.22 7.93
C THR A 16 6.12 -7.49 9.30
N GLY A 17 6.93 -8.54 9.43
CA GLY A 17 7.49 -9.01 10.69
C GLY A 17 6.52 -9.85 11.52
N GLU A 18 5.43 -10.34 10.91
CA GLU A 18 4.60 -11.39 11.49
C GLU A 18 5.42 -12.68 11.66
N TYR A 19 6.28 -12.98 10.67
CA TYR A 19 7.35 -13.96 10.82
C TYR A 19 8.68 -13.27 11.08
N SER A 20 9.42 -13.80 12.05
CA SER A 20 10.74 -13.30 12.39
C SER A 20 11.77 -13.82 11.37
N PRO A 21 12.65 -12.96 10.83
CA PRO A 21 13.73 -13.43 9.97
C PRO A 21 14.67 -14.43 10.66
N LYS A 22 14.75 -14.39 12.00
CA LYS A 22 15.57 -15.33 12.79
C LYS A 22 15.09 -16.78 12.69
N THR A 23 13.78 -17.00 12.57
CA THR A 23 13.20 -18.36 12.54
C THR A 23 13.41 -19.05 11.19
N VAL A 24 13.65 -18.28 10.13
CA VAL A 24 13.78 -18.80 8.75
C VAL A 24 15.26 -18.95 8.31
N ARG A 25 16.23 -18.60 9.18
CA ARG A 25 17.69 -18.70 8.91
C ARG A 25 18.08 -18.17 7.51
N LEU A 26 17.57 -17.00 7.14
CA LEU A 26 17.91 -16.37 5.87
C LEU A 26 19.39 -15.95 5.88
N ASN A 27 20.16 -16.37 4.88
CA ASN A 27 21.55 -15.92 4.69
C ASN A 27 21.61 -14.56 3.98
N ILE A 28 20.91 -13.56 4.53
CA ILE A 28 20.77 -12.21 3.95
C ILE A 28 21.09 -11.19 5.04
N LYS A 29 21.88 -10.16 4.69
CA LYS A 29 22.16 -9.04 5.60
C LYS A 29 20.93 -8.13 5.69
N LEU A 30 20.23 -8.17 6.82
CA LEU A 30 18.99 -7.43 7.03
C LEU A 30 19.24 -6.02 7.58
N ARG A 31 18.51 -5.01 7.07
CA ARG A 31 18.50 -3.66 7.68
C ARG A 31 17.74 -3.61 9.00
N ASP A 32 16.70 -4.42 9.18
CA ASP A 32 15.93 -4.52 10.44
C ASP A 32 15.83 -5.97 10.88
N LYS A 33 16.24 -6.29 12.11
CA LYS A 33 16.24 -7.68 12.62
C LYS A 33 14.83 -8.27 12.80
N ARG A 34 13.79 -7.44 12.73
CA ARG A 34 12.39 -7.82 12.99
C ARG A 34 11.63 -8.20 11.72
N ARG A 35 12.15 -7.92 10.53
CA ARG A 35 11.46 -8.12 9.25
C ARG A 35 12.45 -8.21 8.09
N VAL A 36 11.94 -8.47 6.90
CA VAL A 36 12.69 -8.37 5.63
C VAL A 36 12.08 -7.24 4.81
N PHE A 37 12.86 -6.42 4.13
CA PHE A 37 12.29 -5.45 3.18
C PHE A 37 12.13 -6.08 1.80
N LEU A 38 11.24 -5.57 0.94
CA LEU A 38 10.97 -6.20 -0.36
C LEU A 38 12.19 -6.21 -1.29
N ASP A 39 13.02 -5.18 -1.25
CA ASP A 39 14.31 -5.09 -1.95
C ASP A 39 15.41 -6.01 -1.38
N GLU A 40 15.18 -6.62 -0.20
CA GLU A 40 16.07 -7.62 0.40
C GLU A 40 15.65 -9.07 0.11
N ILE A 41 14.47 -9.27 -0.50
CA ILE A 41 13.94 -10.60 -0.86
C ILE A 41 14.65 -11.11 -2.13
N PRO A 42 14.80 -12.42 -2.37
CA PRO A 42 15.31 -12.94 -3.66
C PRO A 42 14.55 -12.40 -4.88
N ILE A 43 15.27 -12.05 -5.95
CA ILE A 43 14.72 -11.33 -7.12
C ILE A 43 13.55 -12.06 -7.81
N ASN A 44 13.60 -13.40 -7.86
CA ASN A 44 12.53 -14.22 -8.41
C ASN A 44 11.21 -14.02 -7.63
N ILE A 45 11.30 -13.94 -6.30
CA ILE A 45 10.15 -13.70 -5.42
C ILE A 45 9.70 -12.24 -5.51
N GLN A 46 10.64 -11.28 -5.58
CA GLN A 46 10.29 -9.87 -5.80
C GLN A 46 9.43 -9.72 -7.06
N ASN A 47 9.86 -10.32 -8.17
CA ASN A 47 9.13 -10.30 -9.43
C ASN A 47 7.76 -10.96 -9.27
N LYS A 48 7.69 -12.13 -8.62
CA LYS A 48 6.41 -12.82 -8.37
C LYS A 48 5.41 -11.97 -7.58
N ILE A 49 5.87 -11.28 -6.53
CA ILE A 49 5.05 -10.35 -5.76
C ILE A 49 4.58 -9.19 -6.64
N VAL A 50 5.50 -8.53 -7.35
CA VAL A 50 5.18 -7.39 -8.22
C VAL A 50 4.19 -7.78 -9.31
N GLU A 51 4.37 -8.92 -9.99
CA GLU A 51 3.44 -9.42 -11.01
C GLU A 51 2.06 -9.68 -10.42
N PHE A 52 1.97 -10.30 -9.24
CA PHE A 52 0.68 -10.53 -8.59
C PHE A 52 -0.07 -9.22 -8.34
N PHE A 53 0.59 -8.23 -7.75
CA PHE A 53 -0.04 -6.93 -7.46
C PHE A 53 -0.33 -6.13 -8.73
N ARG A 54 0.46 -6.32 -9.80
CA ARG A 54 0.21 -5.72 -11.12
C ARG A 54 -1.02 -6.31 -11.79
N ALA A 55 -1.11 -7.65 -11.85
CA ALA A 55 -2.23 -8.37 -12.45
C ALA A 55 -3.55 -8.09 -11.71
N ASN A 56 -3.50 -7.92 -10.38
CA ASN A 56 -4.68 -7.71 -9.54
C ASN A 56 -4.90 -6.23 -9.16
N LYS A 57 -4.21 -5.30 -9.82
CA LYS A 57 -4.16 -3.90 -9.40
C LYS A 57 -5.55 -3.26 -9.25
N ILE A 58 -6.43 -3.43 -10.24
CA ILE A 58 -7.77 -2.84 -10.23
C ILE A 58 -8.57 -3.34 -9.03
N LEU A 59 -8.55 -4.65 -8.78
CA LEU A 59 -9.22 -5.28 -7.65
C LEU A 59 -8.71 -4.73 -6.32
N ILE A 60 -7.38 -4.64 -6.17
CA ILE A 60 -6.72 -4.18 -4.94
C ILE A 60 -7.03 -2.70 -4.68
N ILE A 61 -6.93 -1.84 -5.69
CA ILE A 61 -7.30 -0.42 -5.57
C ILE A 61 -8.78 -0.29 -5.17
N SER A 62 -9.67 -1.05 -5.80
CA SER A 62 -11.09 -1.02 -5.48
C SER A 62 -11.36 -1.42 -4.04
N ASP A 63 -10.76 -2.50 -3.58
CA ASP A 63 -10.94 -2.97 -2.20
C ASP A 63 -10.42 -1.99 -1.15
N ILE A 64 -9.30 -1.32 -1.44
CA ILE A 64 -8.68 -0.36 -0.50
C ILE A 64 -9.44 0.96 -0.45
N ILE A 65 -9.88 1.47 -1.60
CA ILE A 65 -10.44 2.83 -1.73
C ILE A 65 -11.97 2.83 -1.61
N LYS A 66 -12.63 1.91 -2.31
CA LYS A 66 -14.10 1.82 -2.36
C LYS A 66 -14.66 0.86 -1.32
N GLY A 67 -13.96 -0.25 -1.08
CA GLY A 67 -14.49 -1.37 -0.30
C GLY A 67 -15.54 -2.17 -1.08
N ARG A 68 -16.22 -3.10 -0.38
CA ARG A 68 -17.23 -4.00 -0.96
C ARG A 68 -18.55 -3.93 -0.17
N GLY A 69 -19.64 -4.36 -0.81
CA GLY A 69 -20.96 -4.49 -0.19
C GLY A 69 -21.77 -3.19 -0.18
N GLY A 70 -22.94 -3.21 0.46
CA GLY A 70 -23.92 -2.12 0.43
C GLY A 70 -23.46 -0.81 1.09
N LEU A 71 -22.36 -0.84 1.86
CA LEU A 71 -21.76 0.33 2.51
C LEU A 71 -20.44 0.77 1.84
N SER A 72 -20.22 0.39 0.58
CA SER A 72 -19.05 0.84 -0.18
C SER A 72 -19.08 2.36 -0.38
N ALA A 73 -17.91 2.99 -0.39
CA ALA A 73 -17.80 4.42 -0.63
C ALA A 73 -18.20 4.76 -2.07
N ASN A 74 -19.12 5.72 -2.24
CA ASN A 74 -19.50 6.23 -3.57
C ASN A 74 -18.81 7.57 -3.89
N TRP A 75 -18.32 8.27 -2.87
CA TRP A 75 -17.70 9.58 -2.96
C TRP A 75 -16.55 9.69 -1.96
N MET A 76 -15.56 10.53 -2.27
CA MET A 76 -14.50 10.92 -1.33
C MET A 76 -14.49 12.43 -1.18
N LEU A 77 -14.72 12.90 0.06
CA LEU A 77 -14.51 14.29 0.47
C LEU A 77 -13.14 14.42 1.10
N VAL A 78 -12.31 15.31 0.59
CA VAL A 78 -11.04 15.69 1.22
C VAL A 78 -11.08 17.16 1.59
N THR A 79 -10.79 17.44 2.86
CA THR A 79 -10.63 18.80 3.36
C THR A 79 -9.15 19.06 3.65
N ARG A 80 -8.68 20.26 3.27
CA ARG A 80 -7.32 20.73 3.51
C ARG A 80 -7.38 22.06 4.22
N PHE A 81 -6.91 22.06 5.46
CA PHE A 81 -6.85 23.24 6.32
C PHE A 81 -5.49 23.93 6.23
N TYR A 82 -5.49 25.19 5.82
CA TYR A 82 -4.32 26.06 5.76
C TYR A 82 -4.18 26.80 7.09
N LYS A 83 -3.31 26.29 7.97
CA LYS A 83 -3.12 26.82 9.33
C LYS A 83 -2.75 28.30 9.37
N LYS A 84 -1.93 28.76 8.41
CA LYS A 84 -1.44 30.15 8.36
C LYS A 84 -2.56 31.16 8.14
N ASP A 85 -3.45 30.85 7.19
CA ASP A 85 -4.49 31.78 6.76
C ASP A 85 -5.86 31.46 7.41
N LYS A 86 -5.93 30.37 8.19
CA LYS A 86 -7.15 29.82 8.80
C LYS A 86 -8.25 29.50 7.77
N ILE A 87 -7.86 29.17 6.54
CA ILE A 87 -8.78 28.83 5.44
C ILE A 87 -8.87 27.31 5.28
N THR A 88 -10.07 26.81 4.99
CA THR A 88 -10.28 25.40 4.61
C THR A 88 -10.68 25.33 3.14
N SER A 89 -9.92 24.57 2.35
CA SER A 89 -10.30 24.15 1.01
C SER A 89 -10.84 22.73 1.06
N TRP A 90 -11.71 22.37 0.13
CA TRP A 90 -12.26 21.01 0.04
C TRP A 90 -12.40 20.59 -1.41
N ILE A 91 -12.43 19.27 -1.64
CA ILE A 91 -12.70 18.66 -2.93
C ILE A 91 -13.57 17.42 -2.70
N LEU A 92 -14.61 17.27 -3.51
CA LEU A 92 -15.50 16.11 -3.51
C LEU A 92 -15.45 15.46 -4.90
N LYS A 93 -15.14 14.16 -4.95
CA LYS A 93 -15.12 13.39 -6.21
C LYS A 93 -15.83 12.06 -6.05
N ASP A 94 -16.42 11.58 -7.14
CA ASP A 94 -16.99 10.24 -7.19
C ASP A 94 -15.87 9.19 -7.03
N ILE A 95 -16.22 8.04 -6.46
CA ILE A 95 -15.24 7.02 -6.12
C ILE A 95 -14.50 6.46 -7.35
N ASN A 96 -15.10 6.46 -8.54
CA ASN A 96 -14.45 5.95 -9.74
C ASN A 96 -13.33 6.89 -10.18
N THR A 97 -13.57 8.20 -10.14
CA THR A 97 -12.54 9.22 -10.36
C THR A 97 -11.39 9.06 -9.36
N VAL A 98 -11.70 8.83 -8.08
CA VAL A 98 -10.70 8.64 -7.02
C VAL A 98 -9.88 7.37 -7.24
N MET A 99 -10.53 6.23 -7.55
CA MET A 99 -9.85 4.97 -7.85
C MET A 99 -8.94 5.10 -9.07
N ASN A 100 -9.40 5.75 -10.14
CA ASN A 100 -8.59 5.98 -11.33
C ASN A 100 -7.37 6.86 -11.01
N PHE A 101 -7.57 7.93 -10.23
CA PHE A 101 -6.49 8.81 -9.81
C PHE A 101 -5.40 8.07 -9.01
N TYR A 102 -5.79 7.35 -7.95
CA TYR A 102 -4.83 6.61 -7.13
C TYR A 102 -4.29 5.35 -7.79
N GLY A 103 -5.03 4.78 -8.74
CA GLY A 103 -4.61 3.66 -9.56
C GLY A 103 -3.57 4.03 -10.64
N LYS A 104 -3.36 5.31 -10.93
CA LYS A 104 -2.38 5.74 -11.95
C LYS A 104 -0.93 5.48 -11.52
N GLY A 105 -0.07 5.06 -12.45
CA GLY A 105 1.35 4.73 -12.23
C GLY A 105 1.61 3.24 -12.06
N ASP A 106 2.87 2.81 -12.00
CA ASP A 106 3.22 1.39 -12.02
C ASP A 106 3.13 0.69 -10.64
N VAL A 107 3.27 -0.63 -10.65
CA VAL A 107 3.50 -1.44 -9.45
C VAL A 107 4.99 -1.72 -9.35
N VAL A 108 5.66 -1.12 -8.37
CA VAL A 108 7.13 -1.14 -8.25
C VAL A 108 7.58 -1.19 -6.79
N ILE A 109 8.69 -1.85 -6.52
CA ILE A 109 9.34 -1.78 -5.21
C ILE A 109 10.01 -0.41 -5.06
N SER A 110 9.76 0.27 -3.95
CA SER A 110 10.36 1.57 -3.67
C SER A 110 11.83 1.43 -3.26
N PRO A 111 12.65 2.48 -3.40
CA PRO A 111 14.05 2.47 -2.95
C PRO A 111 14.23 2.16 -1.44
N LYS A 112 13.16 2.29 -0.65
CA LYS A 112 13.15 1.98 0.78
C LYS A 112 12.56 0.59 1.08
N GLY A 113 12.35 -0.24 0.06
CA GLY A 113 11.90 -1.61 0.21
C GLY A 113 10.42 -1.79 0.58
N SER A 114 9.58 -0.79 0.31
CA SER A 114 8.11 -0.92 0.33
C SER A 114 7.58 -1.21 -1.07
N LEU A 115 6.29 -1.46 -1.25
CA LEU A 115 5.69 -1.60 -2.58
C LEU A 115 4.84 -0.36 -2.90
N ASN A 116 5.01 0.21 -4.08
CA ASN A 116 4.12 1.21 -4.63
C ASN A 116 3.13 0.52 -5.57
N ILE A 117 1.84 0.83 -5.44
CA ILE A 117 0.77 0.34 -6.31
C ILE A 117 0.07 1.56 -6.88
N GLY A 118 0.53 2.03 -8.04
CA GLY A 118 0.17 3.35 -8.53
C GLY A 118 0.60 4.43 -7.54
N ARG A 119 -0.35 5.23 -7.05
CA ARG A 119 -0.12 6.26 -6.02
C ARG A 119 -0.37 5.77 -4.58
N LEU A 120 -0.63 4.48 -4.38
CA LEU A 120 -0.72 3.89 -3.04
C LEU A 120 0.65 3.36 -2.60
N SER A 121 0.97 3.49 -1.33
CA SER A 121 2.09 2.83 -0.67
C SER A 121 1.60 1.65 0.16
N PHE A 122 2.21 0.49 -0.04
CA PHE A 122 2.04 -0.75 0.70
C PHE A 122 3.24 -0.94 1.61
N GLN A 123 3.00 -0.93 2.92
CA GLN A 123 4.07 -0.93 3.91
C GLN A 123 3.68 -1.69 5.18
N ARG A 124 4.69 -2.10 5.95
CA ARG A 124 4.47 -2.49 7.35
C ARG A 124 3.88 -1.29 8.11
N LYS A 125 2.89 -1.54 8.97
CA LYS A 125 2.27 -0.53 9.85
C LYS A 125 3.32 0.13 10.74
N GLY A 126 4.08 -0.67 11.50
CA GLY A 126 4.99 -0.17 12.53
C GLY A 126 4.25 0.54 13.68
N GLY A 127 4.98 0.92 14.74
CA GLY A 127 4.38 1.61 15.89
C GLY A 127 3.44 0.73 16.74
N THR A 128 2.56 1.35 17.51
CA THR A 128 1.59 0.67 18.40
C THR A 128 0.15 1.14 18.10
N PRO A 129 -0.88 0.31 18.36
CA PRO A 129 -0.83 -1.15 18.56
C PRO A 129 -0.60 -1.92 17.24
N ASP A 130 -0.16 -3.18 17.35
CA ASP A 130 0.05 -4.14 16.25
C ASP A 130 1.03 -3.74 15.13
N PRO A 131 2.35 -3.60 15.42
CA PRO A 131 3.35 -3.15 14.45
C PRO A 131 3.53 -4.06 13.23
N THR A 132 3.07 -5.31 13.30
CA THR A 132 3.26 -6.36 12.29
C THR A 132 2.10 -6.46 11.30
N LYS A 133 1.12 -5.55 11.34
CA LYS A 133 0.09 -5.51 10.31
C LYS A 133 0.61 -4.89 9.02
N LEU A 134 0.02 -5.30 7.91
CA LEU A 134 0.15 -4.61 6.64
C LEU A 134 -0.70 -3.32 6.65
N GLN A 135 -0.18 -2.25 6.06
CA GLN A 135 -0.85 -0.96 5.96
C GLN A 135 -0.72 -0.37 4.56
N PHE A 136 -1.85 0.14 4.05
CA PHE A 136 -1.90 0.97 2.86
C PHE A 136 -1.93 2.43 3.24
N LYS A 137 -1.19 3.27 2.50
CA LYS A 137 -1.20 4.72 2.66
C LYS A 137 -1.36 5.39 1.30
N PHE A 138 -2.04 6.52 1.30
CA PHE A 138 -2.10 7.44 0.18
C PHE A 138 -2.10 8.87 0.72
N LYS A 139 -1.96 9.84 -0.18
CA LYS A 139 -1.99 11.26 0.16
C LYS A 139 -3.32 11.86 -0.31
N PRO A 140 -4.32 12.03 0.57
CA PRO A 140 -5.64 12.58 0.20
C PRO A 140 -5.55 13.93 -0.51
N CYS A 141 -4.66 14.81 -0.05
CA CYS A 141 -4.46 16.14 -0.61
C CYS A 141 -3.97 16.15 -2.07
N GLU A 142 -3.50 15.01 -2.62
CA GLU A 142 -3.17 14.94 -4.05
C GLU A 142 -4.41 15.04 -4.94
N LEU A 143 -5.62 14.77 -4.44
CA LEU A 143 -6.85 14.93 -5.25
C LEU A 143 -7.06 16.36 -5.73
N PHE A 144 -6.54 17.37 -5.01
CA PHE A 144 -6.58 18.77 -5.45
C PHE A 144 -5.81 19.04 -6.75
N ILE A 145 -4.97 18.11 -7.21
CA ILE A 145 -4.31 18.20 -8.53
C ILE A 145 -5.34 18.12 -9.66
N LEU A 146 -6.51 17.50 -9.42
CA LEU A 146 -7.59 17.39 -10.42
C LEU A 146 -8.36 18.71 -10.66
N GLU A 147 -8.16 19.71 -9.82
CA GLU A 147 -8.79 21.04 -9.93
C GLU A 147 -7.82 22.08 -10.54
N GLY A 148 -6.60 21.66 -10.89
CA GLY A 148 -5.56 22.50 -11.48
C GLY A 148 -5.48 22.41 -13.00
#